data_AF-A0A356B3X7-F1
#
_entry.id   AF-A0A356B3X7-F1
#
_cell.length_a   1.000
_cell.length_b   1.000
_cell.length_c   1.000
_cell.angle_alpha   90.00
_cell.angle_beta   90.00
_cell.angle_gamma   90.00
#
_symmetry.space_group_name_H-M   'P 1'
#
loop_
_entity.id
_entity.type
_entity.pdbx_description
1 polymer ?
#
loop_
_entity_poly.entity_id
_entity_poly.type
_entity_poly.pdbx_seq_one_letter_code
_entity_poly.pdbx_strand_id
1 'polypeptide(L)'
;MVRFNGLNMNMGTLPLLSDAVSRSISSENPTGEKGKGGMAKEGVASHAARDLGQGWKVNPYVRIPGGQTYVMADIQGPGAISHIWLTPTGAWRELILRIYWDDNEYPSVECPVGDFFANAWQNYAQLSSLAVCCNPRSGLNCYWMMPF
;
A
#
# COMPACT_ATOMS: atom_id res chain seq x y z
N MET A 1 9.43 8.12 31.88
CA MET A 1 8.47 8.75 30.94
C MET A 1 8.29 7.79 29.78
N VAL A 2 7.05 7.39 29.45
CA VAL A 2 6.81 6.51 28.30
C VAL A 2 7.13 7.30 27.03
N ARG A 3 8.11 6.83 26.24
CA ARG A 3 8.41 7.44 24.93
C ARG A 3 7.24 7.18 23.98
N PHE A 4 6.94 8.15 23.13
CA PHE A 4 5.94 8.00 22.09
C PHE A 4 6.41 6.96 21.07
N ASN A 5 5.55 6.00 20.75
CA ASN A 5 5.91 4.86 19.88
C ASN A 5 5.80 5.16 18.38
N GLY A 6 5.39 6.37 17.98
CA GLY A 6 5.22 6.75 16.57
C GLY A 6 3.92 6.28 15.93
N LEU A 7 3.02 5.67 16.69
CA LEU A 7 1.68 5.26 16.23
C LEU A 7 0.62 6.29 16.67
N ASN A 8 -0.61 6.16 16.18
CA ASN A 8 -1.71 7.11 16.44
C ASN A 8 -1.34 8.58 16.14
N MET A 9 -0.71 8.82 14.99
CA MET A 9 -0.35 10.17 14.54
C MET A 9 -1.60 11.04 14.37
N ASN A 10 -1.71 12.10 15.17
CA ASN A 10 -2.80 13.06 15.16
C ASN A 10 -2.29 14.42 15.66
N MET A 11 -3.14 15.45 15.68
CA MET A 11 -2.73 16.81 16.09
C MET A 11 -2.16 16.90 17.51
N GLY A 12 -2.61 16.04 18.43
CA GLY A 12 -2.10 15.98 19.80
C GLY A 12 -0.76 15.26 19.95
N THR A 13 -0.42 14.36 19.01
CA THR A 13 0.86 13.62 19.01
C THR A 13 1.89 14.21 18.05
N LEU A 14 1.51 15.18 17.22
CA LEU A 14 2.37 15.84 16.23
C LEU A 14 3.73 16.37 16.77
N PRO A 15 3.82 17.00 17.96
CA PRO A 15 5.11 17.49 18.46
C PRO A 15 5.96 16.42 19.15
N LEU A 16 5.47 15.18 19.29
CA LEU A 16 6.17 14.13 20.02
C LEU A 16 7.24 13.47 19.15
N LEU A 17 8.42 13.28 19.72
CA LEU A 17 9.49 12.52 19.09
C LEU A 17 9.31 11.03 19.34
N SER A 18 9.60 10.24 18.30
CA SER A 18 9.58 8.78 18.34
C SER A 18 10.84 8.22 17.70
N ASP A 19 11.27 7.06 18.18
CA ASP A 19 12.34 6.26 17.57
C ASP A 19 11.82 5.34 16.44
N ALA A 20 10.52 5.46 16.09
CA ALA A 20 9.90 4.69 15.02
C ALA A 20 10.53 4.98 13.66
N VAL A 21 10.56 3.94 12.83
CA VAL A 21 11.24 3.97 11.54
C VAL A 21 10.22 3.73 10.43
N SER A 22 9.95 4.75 9.63
CA SER A 22 9.00 4.65 8.51
C SER A 22 9.61 3.92 7.30
N ARG A 23 8.76 3.16 6.62
CA ARG A 23 9.04 2.42 5.38
C ARG A 23 7.88 2.61 4.41
N SER A 24 8.14 2.45 3.11
CA SER A 24 7.10 2.50 2.08
C SER A 24 7.37 1.43 1.04
N ILE A 25 6.48 0.45 0.96
CA ILE A 25 6.54 -0.64 0.00
C ILE A 25 5.78 -0.24 -1.26
N SER A 26 6.37 -0.52 -2.41
CA SER A 26 5.77 -0.30 -3.72
C SER A 26 6.33 -1.29 -4.73
N SER A 27 5.78 -1.31 -5.94
CA SER A 27 6.31 -2.07 -7.09
C SER A 27 7.76 -1.74 -7.46
N GLU A 28 8.25 -0.56 -7.07
CA GLU A 28 9.65 -0.10 -7.23
C GLU A 28 10.53 -0.41 -6.02
N ASN A 29 9.93 -0.67 -4.87
CA ASN A 29 10.63 -0.94 -3.62
C ASN A 29 9.87 -2.00 -2.82
N PRO A 30 9.89 -3.27 -3.27
CA PRO A 30 9.07 -4.32 -2.69
C PRO A 30 9.44 -4.64 -1.23
N THR A 31 10.67 -4.32 -0.81
CA THR A 31 11.14 -4.51 0.57
C THR A 31 10.96 -3.26 1.44
N GLY A 32 10.63 -2.12 0.83
CA GLY A 32 10.51 -0.84 1.53
C GLY A 32 11.82 -0.26 2.07
N GLU A 33 12.97 -0.84 1.71
CA GLU A 33 14.28 -0.46 2.23
C GLU A 33 14.65 1.00 1.91
N LYS A 34 15.44 1.61 2.82
CA LYS A 34 15.89 3.00 2.66
C LYS A 34 16.75 3.14 1.40
N GLY A 35 16.38 4.09 0.53
CA GLY A 35 17.13 4.41 -0.68
C GLY A 35 16.97 3.39 -1.82
N LYS A 36 15.99 2.48 -1.75
CA LYS A 36 15.77 1.46 -2.78
C LYS A 36 14.66 1.78 -3.78
N GLY A 37 13.92 2.88 -3.62
CA GLY A 37 12.93 3.32 -4.61
C GLY A 37 13.59 3.88 -5.87
N GLY A 38 13.02 3.57 -7.05
CA GLY A 38 13.51 4.06 -8.34
C GLY A 38 14.81 3.39 -8.79
N MET A 39 15.16 2.25 -8.19
CA MET A 39 16.39 1.53 -8.50
C MET A 39 16.22 0.51 -9.63
N ALA A 40 14.99 0.28 -10.10
CA ALA A 40 14.72 -0.60 -11.23
C ALA A 40 15.39 -0.07 -12.52
N LYS A 41 16.06 -0.97 -13.26
CA LYS A 41 16.61 -0.69 -14.59
C LYS A 41 15.67 -1.14 -15.71
N GLU A 42 14.85 -2.13 -15.41
CA GLU A 42 13.84 -2.71 -16.28
C GLU A 42 12.55 -2.92 -15.49
N GLY A 43 11.42 -2.94 -16.19
CA GLY A 43 10.09 -2.94 -15.62
C GLY A 43 9.00 -2.60 -16.65
N VAL A 44 7.76 -2.56 -16.18
CA VAL A 44 6.58 -2.38 -17.05
C VAL A 44 6.53 -1.03 -17.79
N ALA A 45 7.32 -0.04 -17.36
CA ALA A 45 7.41 1.29 -17.96
C ALA A 45 8.79 1.60 -18.57
N SER A 46 9.65 0.58 -18.79
CA SER A 46 11.01 0.76 -19.34
C SER A 46 11.04 1.61 -20.61
N HIS A 47 10.14 1.34 -21.55
CA HIS A 47 10.08 2.10 -22.80
C HIS A 47 9.81 3.60 -22.56
N ALA A 48 8.94 3.93 -21.60
CA ALA A 48 8.63 5.32 -21.26
C ALA A 48 9.79 6.00 -20.50
N ALA A 49 10.60 5.23 -19.76
CA ALA A 49 11.73 5.72 -18.97
C ALA A 49 13.09 5.57 -19.66
N ARG A 50 13.14 5.13 -20.92
CA ARG A 50 14.36 4.74 -21.66
C ARG A 50 15.47 5.80 -21.68
N ASP A 51 15.10 7.08 -21.63
CA ASP A 51 16.04 8.22 -21.73
C ASP A 51 16.30 8.91 -20.37
N LEU A 52 15.70 8.41 -19.28
CA LEU A 52 15.70 9.10 -17.97
C LEU A 52 16.81 8.62 -17.02
N GLY A 53 17.31 7.39 -17.20
CA GLY A 53 18.31 6.76 -16.33
C GLY A 53 17.75 6.21 -15.01
N GLN A 54 18.63 5.65 -14.18
CA GLN A 54 18.28 5.08 -12.87
C GLN A 54 17.94 6.19 -11.86
N GLY A 55 16.93 5.98 -11.02
CA GLY A 55 16.36 6.97 -10.10
C GLY A 55 14.94 7.39 -10.48
N TRP A 56 14.49 7.07 -11.70
CA TRP A 56 13.10 7.27 -12.16
C TRP A 56 12.24 6.02 -11.96
N LYS A 57 10.91 6.18 -12.03
CA LYS A 57 9.96 5.07 -11.92
C LYS A 57 9.90 4.26 -13.23
N VAL A 58 10.62 3.16 -13.29
CA VAL A 58 10.71 2.23 -14.43
C VAL A 58 9.68 1.08 -14.32
N ASN A 59 9.26 0.75 -13.11
CA ASN A 59 8.32 -0.30 -12.73
C ASN A 59 7.22 0.19 -11.77
N PRO A 60 6.38 1.17 -12.17
CA PRO A 60 5.42 1.82 -11.26
C PRO A 60 4.23 0.95 -10.85
N TYR A 61 3.99 -0.20 -11.49
CA TYR A 61 2.87 -1.09 -11.17
C TYR A 61 3.23 -2.54 -11.53
N VAL A 62 2.38 -3.48 -11.09
CA VAL A 62 2.48 -4.89 -11.46
C VAL A 62 1.25 -5.31 -12.26
N ARG A 63 1.41 -6.32 -13.13
CA ARG A 63 0.30 -6.99 -13.81
C ARG A 63 0.10 -8.33 -13.15
N ILE A 64 -1.10 -8.60 -12.68
CA ILE A 64 -1.47 -9.87 -12.04
C ILE A 64 -2.30 -10.66 -13.05
N PRO A 65 -1.78 -11.77 -13.61
CA PRO A 65 -2.55 -12.62 -14.51
C PRO A 65 -3.75 -13.27 -13.80
N GLY A 66 -4.77 -13.67 -14.56
CA GLY A 66 -5.92 -14.37 -14.02
C GLY A 66 -5.53 -15.64 -13.27
N GLY A 67 -6.12 -15.84 -12.09
CA GLY A 67 -5.84 -16.99 -11.21
C GLY A 67 -4.52 -16.92 -10.44
N GLN A 68 -3.69 -15.89 -10.66
CA GLN A 68 -2.42 -15.73 -9.96
C GLN A 68 -2.57 -14.89 -8.70
N THR A 69 -1.70 -15.18 -7.73
CA THR A 69 -1.55 -14.39 -6.50
C THR A 69 -0.24 -13.62 -6.56
N TYR A 70 -0.26 -12.36 -6.11
CA TYR A 70 0.91 -11.51 -6.00
C TYR A 70 1.07 -11.05 -4.55
N VAL A 71 2.23 -11.31 -3.97
CA VAL A 71 2.58 -10.81 -2.63
C VAL A 71 2.97 -9.34 -2.75
N MET A 72 2.09 -8.45 -2.29
CA MET A 72 2.30 -7.01 -2.38
C MET A 72 3.30 -6.50 -1.34
N ALA A 73 3.31 -7.12 -0.16
CA ALA A 73 4.21 -6.82 0.93
C ALA A 73 4.41 -8.09 1.77
N ASP A 74 5.65 -8.33 2.17
CA ASP A 74 6.06 -9.32 3.16
C ASP A 74 6.95 -8.57 4.16
N ILE A 75 6.44 -8.39 5.37
CA ILE A 75 7.04 -7.48 6.36
C ILE A 75 7.40 -8.29 7.59
N GLN A 76 8.66 -8.14 8.00
CA GLN A 76 9.24 -8.88 9.11
C GLN A 76 9.40 -7.97 10.34
N GLY A 77 9.09 -8.52 11.51
CA GLY A 77 9.19 -7.83 12.79
C GLY A 77 7.99 -6.92 13.09
N PRO A 78 7.95 -6.33 14.30
CA PRO A 78 6.79 -5.59 14.78
C PRO A 78 6.63 -4.24 14.08
N GLY A 79 5.39 -3.84 13.82
CA GLY A 79 5.09 -2.59 13.13
C GLY A 79 3.61 -2.27 13.07
N ALA A 80 3.26 -1.29 12.22
CA ALA A 80 1.88 -1.05 11.86
C ALA A 80 1.79 -0.49 10.45
N ILE A 81 0.83 -1.00 9.67
CA ILE A 81 0.42 -0.34 8.43
C ILE A 81 -0.41 0.88 8.82
N SER A 82 0.03 2.07 8.41
CA SER A 82 -0.67 3.33 8.70
C SER A 82 -1.38 3.91 7.47
N HIS A 83 -1.01 3.47 6.27
CA HIS A 83 -1.58 3.95 5.02
C HIS A 83 -1.43 2.91 3.91
N ILE A 84 -2.53 2.64 3.21
CA ILE A 84 -2.54 1.90 1.95
C ILE A 84 -3.12 2.82 0.87
N TRP A 85 -2.42 2.89 -0.26
CA TRP A 85 -2.91 3.57 -1.46
C TRP A 85 -2.81 2.64 -2.66
N LEU A 86 -3.91 2.50 -3.41
CA LEU A 86 -3.98 1.68 -4.61
C LEU A 86 -4.78 2.36 -5.72
N THR A 87 -4.39 2.09 -6.96
CA THR A 87 -5.13 2.45 -8.18
C THR A 87 -5.38 1.21 -9.03
N PRO A 88 -6.27 0.29 -8.59
CA PRO A 88 -6.55 -0.94 -9.33
C PRO A 88 -7.24 -0.65 -10.67
N THR A 89 -6.93 -1.45 -11.68
CA THR A 89 -7.59 -1.46 -12.99
C THR A 89 -8.36 -2.75 -13.19
N GLY A 90 -9.34 -2.76 -14.10
CA GLY A 90 -10.14 -3.96 -14.39
C GLY A 90 -11.27 -4.18 -13.37
N ALA A 91 -11.67 -5.43 -13.17
CA ALA A 91 -12.79 -5.79 -12.30
C ALA A 91 -12.36 -5.86 -10.82
N TRP A 92 -12.60 -4.81 -10.05
CA TRP A 92 -12.18 -4.70 -8.64
C TRP A 92 -12.79 -5.75 -7.72
N ARG A 93 -13.96 -6.33 -8.07
CA ARG A 93 -14.55 -7.41 -7.27
C ARG A 93 -13.93 -8.79 -7.53
N GLU A 94 -13.16 -8.91 -8.60
CA GLU A 94 -12.41 -10.14 -8.93
C GLU A 94 -10.96 -10.08 -8.39
N LEU A 95 -10.52 -8.91 -7.95
CA LEU A 95 -9.25 -8.72 -7.26
C LEU A 95 -9.46 -8.88 -5.76
N ILE A 96 -8.99 -10.00 -5.19
CA ILE A 96 -9.15 -10.30 -3.76
C ILE A 96 -7.92 -9.81 -2.99
N LEU A 97 -8.13 -8.90 -2.04
CA LEU A 97 -7.12 -8.48 -1.08
C LEU A 97 -7.13 -9.45 0.10
N ARG A 98 -5.95 -9.98 0.43
CA ARG A 98 -5.73 -10.83 1.60
C ARG A 98 -4.64 -10.22 2.48
N ILE A 99 -4.89 -10.18 3.78
CA ILE A 99 -3.91 -9.73 4.77
C ILE A 99 -3.81 -10.76 5.89
N TYR A 100 -2.57 -11.17 6.16
CA TYR A 100 -2.18 -12.16 7.14
C TYR A 100 -1.34 -11.46 8.21
N TRP A 101 -1.58 -11.76 9.47
CA TRP A 101 -0.86 -11.18 10.61
C TRP A 101 -0.18 -12.31 11.38
N ASP A 102 0.97 -12.03 11.99
CA ASP A 102 1.66 -12.93 12.93
C ASP A 102 1.81 -14.37 12.42
N ASP A 103 2.20 -14.54 11.15
CA ASP A 103 2.39 -15.83 10.47
C ASP A 103 1.15 -16.76 10.49
N ASN A 104 -0.05 -16.19 10.66
CA ASN A 104 -1.28 -16.97 10.66
C ASN A 104 -1.54 -17.60 9.28
N GLU A 105 -1.93 -18.88 9.28
CA GLU A 105 -2.27 -19.62 8.06
C GLU A 105 -3.52 -19.05 7.35
N TYR A 106 -4.44 -18.45 8.10
CA TYR A 106 -5.68 -17.90 7.57
C TYR A 106 -5.64 -16.36 7.51
N PRO A 107 -6.13 -15.74 6.42
CA PRO A 107 -6.15 -14.29 6.31
C PRO A 107 -7.14 -13.70 7.32
N SER A 108 -6.70 -12.68 8.06
CA SER A 108 -7.58 -11.93 8.97
C SER A 108 -8.42 -10.88 8.22
N VAL A 109 -7.98 -10.48 7.03
CA VAL A 109 -8.75 -9.67 6.09
C VAL A 109 -8.78 -10.39 4.76
N GLU A 110 -9.96 -10.74 4.27
CA GLU A 110 -10.16 -11.31 2.94
C GLU A 110 -11.44 -10.72 2.32
N CYS A 111 -11.28 -9.84 1.33
CA CYS A 111 -12.40 -9.27 0.61
C CYS A 111 -11.96 -8.73 -0.75
N PRO A 112 -12.90 -8.47 -1.68
CA PRO A 112 -12.53 -7.81 -2.91
C PRO A 112 -12.00 -6.39 -2.67
N VAL A 113 -11.05 -5.95 -3.49
CA VAL A 113 -10.38 -4.66 -3.34
C VAL A 113 -11.39 -3.51 -3.34
N GLY A 114 -12.39 -3.54 -4.24
CA GLY A 114 -13.43 -2.51 -4.27
C GLY A 114 -14.18 -2.40 -2.94
N ASP A 115 -14.60 -3.52 -2.38
CA ASP A 115 -15.35 -3.62 -1.12
C ASP A 115 -14.51 -3.14 0.08
N PHE A 116 -13.21 -3.47 0.13
CA PHE A 116 -12.28 -2.99 1.17
C PHE A 116 -12.24 -1.45 1.25
N PHE A 117 -12.24 -0.78 0.09
CA PHE A 117 -12.23 0.68 0.00
C PHE A 117 -13.64 1.30 -0.08
N ALA A 118 -14.67 0.55 0.30
CA ALA A 118 -16.08 0.99 0.28
C ALA A 118 -16.56 1.49 -1.09
N ASN A 119 -16.02 0.92 -2.17
CA ASN A 119 -16.39 1.19 -3.55
C ASN A 119 -16.72 -0.10 -4.31
N ALA A 120 -17.78 -0.78 -3.85
CA ALA A 120 -18.20 -2.09 -4.34
C ALA A 120 -18.81 -2.05 -5.76
N TRP A 121 -19.23 -0.89 -6.27
CA TRP A 121 -19.82 -0.76 -7.61
C TRP A 121 -18.78 -0.71 -8.74
N GLN A 122 -17.49 -0.87 -8.43
CA GLN A 122 -16.39 -0.94 -9.40
C GLN A 122 -16.29 0.28 -10.33
N ASN A 123 -16.81 1.42 -9.87
CA ASN A 123 -16.81 2.68 -10.59
C ASN A 123 -16.38 3.78 -9.64
N TYR A 124 -15.86 4.89 -10.16
CA TYR A 124 -15.55 6.02 -9.30
C TYR A 124 -16.82 6.52 -8.59
N ALA A 125 -16.81 6.45 -7.27
CA ALA A 125 -17.76 7.09 -6.38
C ALA A 125 -16.93 7.78 -5.29
N GLN A 126 -17.10 9.09 -5.13
CA GLN A 126 -16.34 9.82 -4.14
C GLN A 126 -16.75 9.37 -2.74
N LEU A 127 -15.77 9.03 -1.92
CA LEU A 127 -15.94 8.79 -0.50
C LEU A 127 -14.90 9.63 0.24
N SER A 128 -15.34 10.38 1.23
CA SER A 128 -14.48 11.14 2.13
C SER A 128 -14.83 10.74 3.56
N SER A 129 -13.94 10.00 4.22
CA SER A 129 -14.08 9.60 5.62
C SER A 129 -12.72 9.61 6.31
N LEU A 130 -12.67 9.47 7.63
CA LEU A 130 -11.40 9.41 8.35
C LEU A 130 -10.59 8.15 7.98
N ALA A 131 -11.28 7.04 7.78
CA ALA A 131 -10.68 5.72 7.62
C ALA A 131 -10.35 5.39 6.15
N VAL A 132 -11.26 5.72 5.24
CA VAL A 132 -11.19 5.35 3.83
C VAL A 132 -11.60 6.53 2.95
N CYS A 133 -10.82 6.81 1.92
CA CYS A 133 -11.12 7.86 0.94
C CYS A 133 -11.00 7.32 -0.48
N CYS A 134 -12.01 7.60 -1.31
CA CYS A 134 -11.98 7.37 -2.75
C CYS A 134 -11.82 8.71 -3.46
N ASN A 135 -10.59 9.02 -3.87
CA ASN A 135 -10.25 10.26 -4.55
C ASN A 135 -10.40 10.12 -6.08
N PRO A 136 -10.51 11.24 -6.82
CA PRO A 136 -10.63 11.22 -8.28
C PRO A 136 -9.59 10.32 -8.96
N ARG A 137 -9.99 9.70 -10.08
CA ARG A 137 -9.15 8.78 -10.86
C ARG A 137 -8.70 7.53 -10.09
N SER A 138 -9.62 6.96 -9.30
CA SER A 138 -9.43 5.70 -8.58
C SER A 138 -8.29 5.72 -7.56
N GLY A 139 -8.07 6.87 -6.90
CA GLY A 139 -7.13 6.97 -5.78
C GLY A 139 -7.75 6.40 -4.51
N LEU A 140 -7.68 5.08 -4.33
CA LEU A 140 -8.23 4.38 -3.18
C LEU A 140 -7.25 4.49 -2.00
N ASN A 141 -7.71 5.04 -0.88
CA ASN A 141 -6.90 5.27 0.31
C ASN A 141 -7.53 4.61 1.54
N CYS A 142 -6.70 3.99 2.37
CA CYS A 142 -7.07 3.46 3.68
C CYS A 142 -6.06 3.95 4.73
N TYR A 143 -6.57 4.46 5.84
CA TYR A 143 -5.82 5.02 6.97
C TYR A 143 -6.11 4.26 8.27
N TRP A 144 -6.70 3.07 8.19
CA TRP A 144 -6.77 2.18 9.34
C TRP A 144 -5.35 1.84 9.80
N MET A 145 -5.13 1.95 11.11
CA MET A 145 -3.92 1.48 11.74
C MET A 145 -4.02 -0.03 11.93
N MET A 146 -3.15 -0.78 11.26
CA MET A 146 -3.14 -2.25 11.31
C MET A 146 -1.82 -2.70 11.91
N PRO A 147 -1.74 -2.89 13.25
CA PRO A 147 -0.54 -3.38 13.92
C PRO A 147 -0.31 -4.87 13.63
N PHE A 148 0.97 -5.26 13.64
CA PHE A 148 1.50 -6.62 13.51
C PHE A 148 2.86 -6.71 14.20
#